data_AF-A0A3B9T3V9-F1
#
_entry.id   AF-A0A3B9T3V9-F1
#
_cell.length_a   1.000
_cell.length_b   1.000
_cell.length_c   1.000
_cell.angle_alpha   90.00
_cell.angle_beta   90.00
_cell.angle_gamma   90.00
#
_symmetry.space_group_name_H-M   'P 1'
#
loop_
_entity.id
_entity.type
_entity.pdbx_description
1 polymer ?
#
loop_
_entity_poly.entity_id
_entity_poly.type
_entity_poly.pdbx_seq_one_letter_code
_entity_poly.pdbx_strand_id
1 'polypeptide(L)'
;MSKRAVETEERFINPYTFVSLGGHVERSMPADGDLTGKISCMLKVHSPLAIPDAEQRRATDCGKDNLHYDYPFFRIGETAAIPGSQIRGVLRAVYEALSNSCLSVNNNNLLSSRHSSARLPGILRWDKSTGWHLYEAEMKKQSEVGQGIHAVTRKWYGFGNNSAVTDWSFIMGAEVPVQADLDKAIREYNENLKIYENNANSLFKKVKDKLGCTYEITQDKDCPVFYELINDSQAIYLSPSRIGRSVFTNRVDDLLGSHHSCKLEKGLCKGCTLFGLIRSNSRASRVRVSDAVCEHAVKFSKVTLKPLAGPKSTAVEFYTQRPQNARWWTYDYRVTNDRVKELCKVLLNGRKFYWHHPKLQPSDYTADIKNKLNSTVEVCAAGSTFRFDIFFERITEEQLRELLWTLTFGENTSDGRYQHKLGHGKPLGLGDVKFTVQKVTLRRIEKEPFRYILEEHDADEYLRDNPFDEETVQYQEMLAIMDRNTLLNACNQGAKVTYPIGDDGKNKTNSKAAHQWFKANREMGSSDGTSTNWSVKYTLPKTSDSDRTLPAVKYEEAAGRGNDRAATAGAITGMVTAAEKRRNITAENPKQAGDPNAQST
;
A
#
# COMPACT_ATOMS: atom_id res chain seq x y z
N MET A 1 17.84 20.39 22.83
CA MET A 1 17.66 19.10 23.55
C MET A 1 17.15 18.07 22.55
N SER A 2 17.76 16.87 22.50
CA SER A 2 17.31 15.82 21.57
C SER A 2 16.02 15.20 22.10
N LYS A 3 14.96 15.17 21.28
CA LYS A 3 13.76 14.39 21.61
C LYS A 3 13.92 12.96 21.12
N ARG A 4 13.42 11.98 21.86
CA ARG A 4 13.41 10.57 21.46
C ARG A 4 11.99 10.03 21.44
N ALA A 5 11.68 9.20 20.46
CA ALA A 5 10.43 8.46 20.44
C ALA A 5 10.43 7.37 21.51
N VAL A 6 9.35 7.30 22.29
CA VAL A 6 9.09 6.28 23.31
C VAL A 6 7.70 5.70 23.11
N GLU A 7 7.52 4.45 23.53
CA GLU A 7 6.22 3.79 23.58
C GLU A 7 5.39 4.32 24.75
N THR A 8 4.08 4.23 24.61
CA THR A 8 3.14 4.47 25.70
C THR A 8 2.38 3.20 26.02
N GLU A 9 1.69 3.19 27.16
CA GLU A 9 0.78 2.10 27.54
C GLU A 9 -0.47 2.02 26.65
N GLU A 10 -0.77 3.07 25.86
CA GLU A 10 -1.92 3.04 24.96
C GLU A 10 -1.65 2.08 23.79
N ARG A 11 -2.55 1.11 23.60
CA ARG A 11 -2.48 0.11 22.52
C ARG A 11 -3.54 0.39 21.45
N PHE A 12 -3.18 0.16 20.19
CA PHE A 12 -4.13 0.21 19.08
C PHE A 12 -4.03 -1.02 18.19
N ILE A 13 -5.08 -1.30 17.43
CA ILE A 13 -5.12 -2.31 16.38
C ILE A 13 -5.36 -1.56 15.08
N ASN A 14 -4.47 -1.73 14.10
CA ASN A 14 -4.65 -1.07 12.82
C ASN A 14 -5.96 -1.57 12.15
N PRO A 15 -6.79 -0.71 11.52
CA PRO A 15 -8.16 -1.10 11.12
C PRO A 15 -8.23 -2.14 10.00
N TYR A 16 -7.09 -2.41 9.37
CA TYR A 16 -6.97 -3.43 8.34
C TYR A 16 -5.85 -4.41 8.68
N THR A 17 -5.98 -5.61 8.15
CA THR A 17 -4.96 -6.64 8.09
C THR A 17 -4.89 -7.20 6.66
N PHE A 18 -4.15 -8.28 6.47
CA PHE A 18 -4.06 -8.99 5.22
C PHE A 18 -4.41 -10.47 5.38
N VAL A 19 -5.01 -11.03 4.33
CA VAL A 19 -4.96 -12.46 4.06
C VAL A 19 -3.75 -12.71 3.17
N SER A 20 -2.86 -13.56 3.63
CA SER A 20 -1.59 -13.91 3.01
C SER A 20 -1.80 -14.51 1.63
N LEU A 21 -0.91 -14.22 0.68
CA LEU A 21 -0.91 -14.90 -0.62
C LEU A 21 -0.44 -16.36 -0.40
N GLY A 22 -1.15 -17.31 -1.00
CA GLY A 22 -0.82 -18.74 -0.85
C GLY A 22 0.31 -19.17 -1.75
N GLY A 23 0.32 -20.48 -2.04
CA GLY A 23 1.25 -21.08 -2.99
C GLY A 23 0.99 -20.62 -4.43
N HIS A 24 1.32 -21.49 -5.38
CA HIS A 24 1.06 -21.18 -6.80
C HIS A 24 -0.45 -20.98 -7.05
N VAL A 25 -0.80 -19.99 -7.88
CA VAL A 25 -2.19 -19.80 -8.32
C VAL A 25 -2.51 -20.77 -9.44
N GLU A 26 -3.34 -21.75 -9.15
CA GLU A 26 -3.79 -22.74 -10.13
C GLU A 26 -4.64 -22.11 -11.23
N ARG A 27 -4.39 -22.56 -12.47
CA ARG A 27 -5.07 -22.06 -13.67
C ARG A 27 -5.44 -23.20 -14.58
N SER A 28 -6.69 -23.21 -15.02
CA SER A 28 -7.21 -24.19 -15.97
C SER A 28 -7.99 -23.50 -17.08
N MET A 29 -8.13 -24.16 -18.21
CA MET A 29 -9.04 -23.67 -19.24
C MET A 29 -10.47 -23.71 -18.69
N PRO A 30 -11.20 -22.59 -18.74
CA PRO A 30 -12.48 -22.50 -18.07
C PRO A 30 -13.53 -23.36 -18.79
N ALA A 31 -14.07 -24.35 -18.09
CA ALA A 31 -15.19 -25.16 -18.53
C ALA A 31 -16.53 -24.56 -18.10
N ASP A 32 -17.60 -24.97 -18.77
CA ASP A 32 -18.96 -24.56 -18.44
C ASP A 32 -19.64 -25.67 -17.64
N GLY A 33 -20.31 -25.30 -16.57
CA GLY A 33 -21.20 -26.20 -15.84
C GLY A 33 -22.59 -26.24 -16.44
N ASP A 34 -23.45 -27.01 -15.80
CA ASP A 34 -24.84 -27.29 -16.17
C ASP A 34 -25.86 -26.47 -15.37
N LEU A 35 -25.46 -25.86 -14.25
CA LEU A 35 -26.37 -25.12 -13.38
C LEU A 35 -26.54 -23.66 -13.85
N THR A 36 -27.79 -23.27 -14.07
CA THR A 36 -28.21 -21.88 -14.28
C THR A 36 -29.37 -21.59 -13.35
N GLY A 37 -29.40 -20.42 -12.73
CA GLY A 37 -30.41 -20.16 -11.73
C GLY A 37 -30.27 -18.82 -11.01
N LYS A 38 -30.89 -18.76 -9.85
CA LYS A 38 -30.99 -17.57 -9.00
C LYS A 38 -30.84 -17.97 -7.53
N ILE A 39 -30.11 -17.16 -6.77
CA ILE A 39 -30.04 -17.22 -5.31
C ILE A 39 -30.77 -15.99 -4.79
N SER A 40 -31.82 -16.18 -3.99
CA SER A 40 -32.52 -15.08 -3.34
C SER A 40 -31.94 -14.84 -1.96
N CYS A 41 -31.49 -13.60 -1.72
CA CYS A 41 -30.69 -13.23 -0.57
C CYS A 41 -31.31 -12.10 0.24
N MET A 42 -31.02 -12.12 1.54
CA MET A 42 -31.23 -11.00 2.45
C MET A 42 -29.88 -10.51 2.98
N LEU A 43 -29.77 -9.20 3.19
CA LEU A 43 -28.66 -8.54 3.87
C LEU A 43 -29.20 -7.86 5.12
N LYS A 44 -28.60 -8.13 6.28
CA LYS A 44 -28.84 -7.40 7.54
C LYS A 44 -27.65 -6.55 7.92
N VAL A 45 -27.91 -5.29 8.26
CA VAL A 45 -26.89 -4.32 8.70
C VAL A 45 -26.63 -4.49 10.21
N HIS A 46 -25.38 -4.70 10.61
CA HIS A 46 -24.95 -4.88 12.01
C HIS A 46 -24.19 -3.68 12.60
N SER A 47 -23.59 -2.84 11.75
CA SER A 47 -23.06 -1.53 12.12
C SER A 47 -23.45 -0.49 11.07
N PRO A 48 -23.47 0.82 11.39
CA PRO A 48 -24.00 1.82 10.46
C PRO A 48 -23.36 1.70 9.07
N LEU A 49 -24.19 1.66 8.04
CA LEU A 49 -23.77 1.42 6.66
C LEU A 49 -23.82 2.72 5.86
N ALA A 50 -22.70 3.08 5.23
CA ALA A 50 -22.63 4.20 4.30
C ALA A 50 -22.51 3.69 2.86
N ILE A 51 -23.46 4.06 1.99
CA ILE A 51 -23.38 3.85 0.54
C ILE A 51 -23.51 5.23 -0.12
N PRO A 52 -22.43 6.02 -0.20
CA PRO A 52 -22.49 7.37 -0.73
C PRO A 52 -22.92 7.39 -2.19
N ASP A 53 -23.91 8.20 -2.53
CA ASP A 53 -24.25 8.54 -3.91
C ASP A 53 -23.34 9.69 -4.38
N ALA A 54 -22.33 9.34 -5.19
CA ALA A 54 -21.36 10.30 -5.68
C ALA A 54 -21.95 11.26 -6.74
N GLU A 55 -23.01 10.87 -7.44
CA GLU A 55 -23.66 11.68 -8.47
C GLU A 55 -24.53 12.77 -7.84
N GLN A 56 -25.13 12.47 -6.69
CA GLN A 56 -25.97 13.41 -5.93
C GLN A 56 -25.21 14.18 -4.84
N ARG A 57 -23.87 14.18 -4.88
CA ARG A 57 -23.05 14.89 -3.88
C ARG A 57 -23.29 16.40 -3.92
N ARG A 58 -23.28 17.03 -2.76
CA ARG A 58 -23.39 18.49 -2.61
C ARG A 58 -22.10 19.04 -2.02
N ALA A 59 -21.60 20.14 -2.55
CA ALA A 59 -20.41 20.80 -2.03
C ALA A 59 -20.80 22.01 -1.17
N THR A 60 -20.16 22.14 -0.02
CA THR A 60 -20.21 23.34 0.82
C THR A 60 -18.81 23.96 0.87
N ASP A 61 -18.70 25.26 0.59
CA ASP A 61 -17.43 25.98 0.73
C ASP A 61 -17.12 26.20 2.22
N CYS A 62 -15.94 25.77 2.65
CA CYS A 62 -15.44 25.98 4.01
C CYS A 62 -14.31 27.02 4.07
N GLY A 63 -14.14 27.82 3.01
CA GLY A 63 -13.13 28.88 2.88
C GLY A 63 -11.75 28.38 2.45
N LYS A 64 -10.96 29.28 1.83
CA LYS A 64 -9.58 29.03 1.32
C LYS A 64 -9.48 27.87 0.31
N ASP A 65 -10.39 27.82 -0.67
CA ASP A 65 -10.45 26.75 -1.70
C ASP A 65 -10.62 25.34 -1.11
N ASN A 66 -11.27 25.21 0.05
CA ASN A 66 -11.53 23.91 0.68
C ASN A 66 -13.01 23.56 0.56
N LEU A 67 -13.33 22.66 -0.36
CA LEU A 67 -14.67 22.10 -0.50
C LEU A 67 -14.87 20.94 0.48
N HIS A 68 -16.00 20.97 1.20
CA HIS A 68 -16.52 19.83 1.95
C HIS A 68 -17.70 19.22 1.19
N TYR A 69 -17.76 17.89 1.14
CA TYR A 69 -18.79 17.19 0.38
C TYR A 69 -19.76 16.46 1.30
N ASP A 70 -21.05 16.66 1.04
CA ASP A 70 -22.16 15.96 1.65
C ASP A 70 -22.71 14.93 0.64
N TYR A 71 -22.75 13.65 1.02
CA TYR A 71 -23.23 12.55 0.18
C TYR A 71 -24.51 11.94 0.76
N PRO A 72 -25.63 11.92 0.02
CA PRO A 72 -26.78 11.13 0.42
C PRO A 72 -26.50 9.62 0.26
N PHE A 73 -27.33 8.79 0.86
CA PHE A 73 -27.30 7.35 0.66
C PHE A 73 -27.84 7.02 -0.74
N PHE A 74 -27.24 6.06 -1.42
CA PHE A 74 -27.65 5.66 -2.77
C PHE A 74 -29.10 5.16 -2.80
N ARG A 75 -29.86 5.63 -3.79
CA ARG A 75 -31.28 5.31 -3.95
C ARG A 75 -31.59 4.97 -5.41
N ILE A 76 -32.56 4.09 -5.61
CA ILE A 76 -33.17 3.82 -6.93
C ILE A 76 -34.58 4.41 -6.87
N GLY A 77 -34.81 5.50 -7.59
CA GLY A 77 -35.94 6.38 -7.32
C GLY A 77 -35.85 6.89 -5.88
N GLU A 78 -36.89 6.69 -5.09
CA GLU A 78 -36.96 7.10 -3.68
C GLU A 78 -36.46 6.02 -2.70
N THR A 79 -36.23 4.79 -3.17
CA THR A 79 -35.93 3.66 -2.30
C THR A 79 -34.42 3.52 -2.09
N ALA A 80 -33.99 3.48 -0.82
CA ALA A 80 -32.60 3.24 -0.48
C ALA A 80 -32.12 1.89 -1.03
N ALA A 81 -30.94 1.88 -1.64
CA ALA A 81 -30.40 0.71 -2.30
C ALA A 81 -28.90 0.58 -2.12
N ILE A 82 -28.38 -0.63 -2.35
CA ILE A 82 -26.96 -0.94 -2.41
C ILE A 82 -26.68 -1.41 -3.83
N PRO A 83 -25.76 -0.77 -4.58
CA PRO A 83 -25.44 -1.24 -5.92
C PRO A 83 -24.95 -2.68 -5.91
N GLY A 84 -25.49 -3.53 -6.80
CA GLY A 84 -25.12 -4.94 -6.91
C GLY A 84 -23.64 -5.15 -7.22
N SER A 85 -23.01 -4.15 -7.86
CA SER A 85 -21.56 -4.10 -8.09
C SER A 85 -20.74 -4.05 -6.80
N GLN A 86 -21.22 -3.39 -5.74
CA GLN A 86 -20.54 -3.36 -4.44
C GLN A 86 -20.62 -4.71 -3.74
N ILE A 87 -21.78 -5.37 -3.79
CA ILE A 87 -21.97 -6.71 -3.23
C ILE A 87 -21.10 -7.72 -3.99
N ARG A 88 -21.17 -7.72 -5.33
CA ARG A 88 -20.31 -8.57 -6.18
C ARG A 88 -18.83 -8.36 -5.89
N GLY A 89 -18.40 -7.11 -5.66
CA GLY A 89 -17.01 -6.78 -5.31
C GLY A 89 -16.57 -7.39 -3.99
N VAL A 90 -17.43 -7.36 -2.96
CA VAL A 90 -17.18 -8.01 -1.67
C VAL A 90 -17.07 -9.53 -1.84
N LEU A 91 -18.05 -10.16 -2.49
CA LEU A 91 -18.06 -11.61 -2.70
C LEU A 91 -16.85 -12.08 -3.51
N ARG A 92 -16.49 -11.35 -4.58
CA ARG A 92 -15.30 -11.64 -5.37
C ARG A 92 -14.03 -11.57 -4.52
N ALA A 93 -13.86 -10.54 -3.70
CA ALA A 93 -12.66 -10.37 -2.89
C ALA A 93 -12.49 -11.52 -1.89
N VAL A 94 -13.57 -11.92 -1.22
CA VAL A 94 -13.55 -13.04 -0.26
C VAL A 94 -13.30 -14.36 -0.99
N TYR A 95 -14.05 -14.65 -2.06
CA TYR A 95 -13.86 -15.86 -2.86
C TYR A 95 -12.44 -15.97 -3.41
N GLU A 96 -11.86 -14.88 -3.91
CA GLU A 96 -10.49 -14.87 -4.43
C GLU A 96 -9.44 -15.19 -3.36
N ALA A 97 -9.69 -14.81 -2.11
CA ALA A 97 -8.79 -15.11 -1.00
C ALA A 97 -8.91 -16.58 -0.57
N LEU A 98 -10.15 -17.08 -0.40
CA LEU A 98 -10.42 -18.48 -0.01
C LEU A 98 -9.94 -19.49 -1.05
N SER A 99 -10.03 -19.15 -2.34
CA SER A 99 -9.63 -20.02 -3.46
C SER A 99 -8.18 -19.83 -3.93
N ASN A 100 -7.36 -19.06 -3.21
CA ASN A 100 -6.00 -18.66 -3.61
C ASN A 100 -5.91 -18.16 -5.07
N SER A 101 -6.89 -17.38 -5.51
CA SER A 101 -6.98 -16.86 -6.87
C SER A 101 -5.99 -15.72 -7.12
N CYS A 102 -5.87 -15.25 -8.36
CA CYS A 102 -5.05 -14.08 -8.70
C CYS A 102 -5.65 -12.77 -8.16
N LEU A 103 -4.84 -11.71 -8.04
CA LEU A 103 -5.32 -10.36 -7.77
C LEU A 103 -5.82 -9.74 -9.09
N SER A 104 -7.11 -9.91 -9.34
CA SER A 104 -7.73 -9.48 -10.60
C SER A 104 -7.83 -7.96 -10.74
N VAL A 105 -8.02 -7.26 -9.61
CA VAL A 105 -8.05 -5.79 -9.53
C VAL A 105 -6.73 -5.30 -8.96
N ASN A 106 -5.71 -5.23 -9.80
CA ASN A 106 -4.45 -4.55 -9.50
C ASN A 106 -4.17 -3.50 -10.57
N ASN A 107 -3.92 -2.26 -10.13
CA ASN A 107 -3.61 -1.13 -11.03
C ASN A 107 -2.12 -1.10 -11.45
N ASN A 108 -1.35 -2.15 -11.11
CA ASN A 108 0.10 -2.22 -11.26
C ASN A 108 0.80 -0.92 -10.80
N ASN A 109 0.40 -0.46 -9.60
CA ASN A 109 0.75 0.85 -9.09
C ASN A 109 2.27 1.05 -9.05
N LEU A 110 2.71 2.25 -9.44
CA LEU A 110 4.07 2.70 -9.24
C LEU A 110 4.38 2.78 -7.74
N LEU A 111 5.45 2.10 -7.31
CA LEU A 111 5.91 2.14 -5.94
C LEU A 111 6.97 3.23 -5.80
N SER A 112 6.82 4.09 -4.80
CA SER A 112 7.78 5.16 -4.55
C SER A 112 7.71 5.63 -3.10
N SER A 113 8.83 6.05 -2.54
CA SER A 113 8.87 6.59 -1.18
C SER A 113 9.94 7.64 -0.98
N ARG A 114 9.74 8.52 0.01
CA ARG A 114 10.77 9.47 0.45
C ARG A 114 11.69 8.76 1.42
N HIS A 115 12.99 8.90 1.21
CA HIS A 115 14.02 8.44 2.13
C HIS A 115 14.70 9.63 2.79
N SER A 116 15.16 9.44 4.02
CA SER A 116 15.87 10.47 4.80
C SER A 116 17.38 10.46 4.60
N SER A 117 17.91 9.41 3.97
CA SER A 117 19.33 9.30 3.63
C SER A 117 19.71 10.29 2.54
N ALA A 118 20.81 11.01 2.74
CA ALA A 118 21.34 11.94 1.75
C ALA A 118 22.02 11.18 0.60
N ARG A 119 21.65 11.52 -0.63
CA ARG A 119 22.25 11.00 -1.86
C ARG A 119 23.52 11.76 -2.23
N LEU A 120 24.36 11.11 -3.03
CA LEU A 120 25.59 11.68 -3.56
C LEU A 120 25.27 12.61 -4.73
N PRO A 121 25.88 13.79 -4.83
CA PRO A 121 25.82 14.62 -6.04
C PRO A 121 26.59 13.97 -7.19
N GLY A 122 26.04 14.06 -8.42
CA GLY A 122 26.69 13.59 -9.64
C GLY A 122 26.25 14.37 -10.87
N ILE A 123 26.86 14.06 -12.01
CA ILE A 123 26.54 14.64 -13.32
C ILE A 123 26.32 13.51 -14.31
N LEU A 124 25.18 13.51 -14.99
CA LEU A 124 24.93 12.65 -16.14
C LEU A 124 25.38 13.35 -17.42
N ARG A 125 26.09 12.62 -18.26
CA ARG A 125 26.53 13.04 -19.59
C ARG A 125 26.12 12.00 -20.61
N TRP A 126 25.61 12.46 -21.75
CA TRP A 126 25.30 11.61 -22.88
C TRP A 126 26.45 11.62 -23.88
N ASP A 127 26.91 10.43 -24.27
CA ASP A 127 27.78 10.20 -25.41
C ASP A 127 27.01 9.51 -26.53
N LYS A 128 27.17 9.96 -27.77
CA LYS A 128 26.42 9.41 -28.92
C LYS A 128 26.80 7.97 -29.25
N SER A 129 28.01 7.54 -28.91
CA SER A 129 28.56 6.21 -29.22
C SER A 129 28.40 5.22 -28.08
N THR A 130 28.55 5.68 -26.82
CA THR A 130 28.58 4.81 -25.64
C THR A 130 27.37 4.99 -24.71
N GLY A 131 26.52 6.00 -24.95
CA GLY A 131 25.28 6.21 -24.21
C GLY A 131 25.46 7.08 -22.95
N TRP A 132 24.69 6.82 -21.90
CA TRP A 132 24.75 7.60 -20.66
C TRP A 132 25.93 7.21 -19.78
N HIS A 133 26.63 8.22 -19.25
CA HIS A 133 27.70 8.09 -18.25
C HIS A 133 27.37 8.92 -17.02
N LEU A 134 27.78 8.43 -15.84
CA LEU A 134 27.62 9.12 -14.56
C LEU A 134 28.98 9.51 -14.00
N TYR A 135 29.12 10.77 -13.61
CA TYR A 135 30.32 11.29 -12.94
C TYR A 135 30.00 11.68 -11.50
N GLU A 136 30.95 11.49 -10.60
CA GLU A 136 30.92 12.10 -9.28
C GLU A 136 30.87 13.62 -9.42
N ALA A 137 30.30 14.31 -8.43
CA ALA A 137 30.38 15.76 -8.41
C ALA A 137 30.65 16.31 -7.01
N GLU A 138 31.40 17.40 -6.92
CA GLU A 138 31.49 18.20 -5.70
C GLU A 138 30.50 19.39 -5.80
N MET A 139 29.71 19.64 -4.75
CA MET A 139 28.80 20.79 -4.72
C MET A 139 29.43 21.99 -4.02
N LYS A 140 29.54 23.13 -4.73
CA LYS A 140 29.95 24.42 -4.17
C LYS A 140 28.94 25.52 -4.52
N LYS A 141 28.94 26.62 -3.77
CA LYS A 141 28.19 27.80 -4.21
C LYS A 141 28.84 28.34 -5.48
N GLN A 142 28.04 28.90 -6.39
CA GLN A 142 28.56 29.44 -7.66
C GLN A 142 29.71 30.44 -7.45
N SER A 143 29.64 31.27 -6.40
CA SER A 143 30.68 32.24 -6.04
C SER A 143 32.03 31.64 -5.64
N GLU A 144 32.07 30.34 -5.37
CA GLU A 144 33.24 29.61 -4.86
C GLU A 144 33.91 28.76 -5.95
N VAL A 145 33.44 28.84 -7.21
CA VAL A 145 33.98 28.07 -8.34
C VAL A 145 35.03 28.90 -9.07
N GLY A 146 36.26 28.37 -9.16
CA GLY A 146 37.35 28.99 -9.92
C GLY A 146 37.13 28.95 -11.43
N GLN A 147 37.78 29.87 -12.17
CA GLN A 147 37.74 29.90 -13.63
C GLN A 147 38.39 28.64 -14.22
N GLY A 148 37.82 28.11 -15.31
CA GLY A 148 38.34 26.93 -16.04
C GLY A 148 37.92 25.57 -15.47
N ILE A 149 37.14 25.53 -14.38
CA ILE A 149 36.60 24.29 -13.82
C ILE A 149 35.34 23.88 -14.59
N HIS A 150 35.29 22.62 -15.04
CA HIS A 150 34.09 22.06 -15.66
C HIS A 150 32.99 21.83 -14.60
N ALA A 151 32.08 22.78 -14.49
CA ALA A 151 30.99 22.79 -13.51
C ALA A 151 29.64 23.03 -14.17
N VAL A 152 28.61 22.33 -13.67
CA VAL A 152 27.23 22.48 -14.11
C VAL A 152 26.41 23.14 -13.01
N THR A 153 25.83 24.30 -13.30
CA THR A 153 25.06 25.07 -12.33
C THR A 153 23.60 24.60 -12.28
N ARG A 154 23.08 24.38 -11.06
CA ARG A 154 21.65 24.23 -10.79
C ARG A 154 21.16 25.37 -9.90
N LYS A 155 20.09 26.02 -10.34
CA LYS A 155 19.42 27.11 -9.60
C LYS A 155 18.40 26.53 -8.61
N TRP A 156 18.42 27.02 -7.38
CA TRP A 156 17.46 26.64 -6.33
C TRP A 156 16.67 27.86 -5.86
N TYR A 157 15.38 27.66 -5.60
CA TYR A 157 14.48 28.74 -5.24
C TYR A 157 13.93 28.54 -3.84
N GLY A 158 14.16 29.53 -2.97
CA GLY A 158 13.57 29.58 -1.64
C GLY A 158 12.08 29.90 -1.71
N PHE A 159 11.25 29.13 -1.00
CA PHE A 159 9.83 29.43 -0.82
C PHE A 159 9.65 30.41 0.35
N GLY A 160 9.80 31.70 0.05
CA GLY A 160 9.55 32.83 0.96
C GLY A 160 9.97 34.15 0.29
N ASN A 161 9.08 35.15 0.27
CA ASN A 161 9.27 36.50 -0.29
C ASN A 161 10.17 36.60 -1.55
N ASN A 162 9.86 35.87 -2.62
CA ASN A 162 10.31 36.15 -4.01
C ASN A 162 11.81 36.45 -4.30
N SER A 163 12.79 36.14 -3.44
CA SER A 163 14.12 36.77 -3.60
C SER A 163 15.38 35.94 -3.35
N ALA A 164 15.33 34.68 -2.89
CA ALA A 164 16.55 33.89 -2.74
C ALA A 164 16.66 32.80 -3.82
N VAL A 165 17.39 33.13 -4.90
CA VAL A 165 17.98 32.14 -5.80
C VAL A 165 19.33 31.75 -5.24
N THR A 166 19.56 30.46 -4.98
CA THR A 166 20.89 29.96 -4.65
C THR A 166 21.39 29.10 -5.79
N ASP A 167 22.46 29.56 -6.42
CA ASP A 167 23.11 28.82 -7.51
C ASP A 167 24.16 27.89 -6.89
N TRP A 168 23.94 26.58 -7.07
CA TRP A 168 24.89 25.55 -6.69
C TRP A 168 25.55 25.00 -7.95
N SER A 169 26.86 24.94 -7.95
CA SER A 169 27.66 24.32 -9.00
C SER A 169 28.02 22.89 -8.62
N PHE A 170 27.84 21.99 -9.57
CA PHE A 170 28.29 20.60 -9.51
C PHE A 170 29.59 20.53 -10.30
N ILE A 171 30.71 20.38 -9.62
CA ILE A 171 32.05 20.28 -10.21
C ILE A 171 32.29 18.81 -10.56
N MET A 172 32.53 18.51 -11.84
CA MET A 172 32.69 17.14 -12.32
C MET A 172 33.95 16.49 -11.75
N GLY A 173 33.79 15.28 -11.22
CA GLY A 173 34.86 14.40 -10.73
C GLY A 173 35.09 13.20 -11.64
N ALA A 174 35.53 12.10 -11.04
CA ALA A 174 35.77 10.84 -11.75
C ALA A 174 34.47 10.22 -12.27
N GLU A 175 34.59 9.43 -13.34
CA GLU A 175 33.48 8.60 -13.81
C GLU A 175 33.17 7.52 -12.77
N VAL A 176 31.88 7.33 -12.49
CA VAL A 176 31.39 6.29 -11.60
C VAL A 176 31.21 5.02 -12.43
N PRO A 177 31.90 3.91 -12.12
CA PRO A 177 31.64 2.64 -12.79
C PRO A 177 30.26 2.13 -12.35
N VAL A 178 29.27 2.23 -13.24
CA VAL A 178 27.89 1.79 -12.99
C VAL A 178 27.61 0.50 -13.75
N GLN A 179 27.25 -0.57 -13.03
CA GLN A 179 26.79 -1.83 -13.63
C GLN A 179 25.30 -1.79 -14.01
N ALA A 180 24.52 -0.94 -13.34
CA ALA A 180 23.09 -0.79 -13.57
C ALA A 180 22.75 -0.13 -14.92
N ASP A 181 21.53 -0.40 -15.42
CA ASP A 181 20.96 0.26 -16.58
C ASP A 181 20.60 1.73 -16.25
N LEU A 182 21.42 2.68 -16.75
CA LEU A 182 21.21 4.11 -16.56
C LEU A 182 19.97 4.64 -17.30
N ASP A 183 19.63 4.10 -18.47
CA ASP A 183 18.40 4.48 -19.19
C ASP A 183 17.16 4.16 -18.35
N LYS A 184 17.16 3.00 -17.69
CA LYS A 184 16.09 2.65 -16.74
C LYS A 184 16.04 3.60 -15.56
N ALA A 185 17.17 3.92 -14.95
CA ALA A 185 17.22 4.85 -13.82
C ALA A 185 16.71 6.26 -14.21
N ILE A 186 17.00 6.70 -15.44
CA ILE A 186 16.48 7.97 -15.99
C ILE A 186 14.96 7.91 -16.20
N ARG A 187 14.41 6.80 -16.68
CA ARG A 187 12.95 6.61 -16.77
C ARG A 187 12.28 6.72 -15.39
N GLU A 188 12.85 6.08 -14.38
CA GLU A 188 12.36 6.13 -12.99
C GLU A 188 12.49 7.55 -12.39
N TYR A 189 13.57 8.26 -12.70
CA TYR A 189 13.74 9.67 -12.36
C TYR A 189 12.63 10.55 -12.96
N ASN A 190 12.29 10.34 -14.22
CA ASN A 190 11.24 11.11 -14.90
C ASN A 190 9.86 10.81 -14.29
N GLU A 191 9.57 9.57 -13.92
CA GLU A 191 8.36 9.24 -13.14
C GLU A 191 8.35 9.95 -11.78
N ASN A 192 9.50 10.05 -11.12
CA ASN A 192 9.62 10.80 -9.87
C ASN A 192 9.30 12.29 -10.07
N LEU A 193 9.80 12.92 -11.13
CA LEU A 193 9.46 14.31 -11.47
C LEU A 193 7.96 14.50 -11.67
N LYS A 194 7.30 13.61 -12.43
CA LYS A 194 5.83 13.63 -12.61
C LYS A 194 5.09 13.59 -11.27
N ILE A 195 5.56 12.77 -10.31
CA ILE A 195 4.97 12.73 -8.96
C ILE A 195 5.08 14.10 -8.26
N TYR A 196 6.24 14.76 -8.34
CA TYR A 196 6.40 16.09 -7.76
C TYR A 196 5.51 17.14 -8.44
N GLU A 197 5.40 17.11 -9.76
CA GLU A 197 4.59 18.03 -10.55
C GLU A 197 3.08 17.88 -10.26
N ASN A 198 2.61 16.63 -10.16
CA ASN A 198 1.22 16.35 -9.84
C ASN A 198 0.84 16.83 -8.43
N ASN A 199 1.80 16.82 -7.49
CA ASN A 199 1.63 17.29 -6.12
C ASN A 199 2.06 18.76 -5.92
N ALA A 200 2.47 19.45 -6.98
CA ALA A 200 2.98 20.80 -6.89
C ALA A 200 1.87 21.78 -6.50
N ASN A 201 2.19 22.70 -5.61
CA ASN A 201 1.31 23.83 -5.30
C ASN A 201 1.22 24.78 -6.51
N SER A 202 0.21 25.65 -6.49
CA SER A 202 -0.06 26.62 -7.56
C SER A 202 1.15 27.53 -7.83
N LEU A 203 1.96 27.82 -6.81
CA LEU A 203 3.17 28.62 -6.93
C LEU A 203 4.25 27.90 -7.74
N PHE A 204 4.59 26.65 -7.42
CA PHE A 204 5.55 25.86 -8.19
C PHE A 204 5.12 25.72 -9.65
N LYS A 205 3.82 25.51 -9.91
CA LYS A 205 3.30 25.44 -11.29
C LYS A 205 3.47 26.75 -12.06
N LYS A 206 3.21 27.90 -11.44
CA LYS A 206 3.41 29.24 -12.06
C LYS A 206 4.87 29.59 -12.33
N VAL A 207 5.77 28.92 -11.62
CA VAL A 207 7.16 29.35 -11.45
C VAL A 207 8.10 28.37 -12.16
N LYS A 208 7.69 27.12 -12.42
CA LYS A 208 8.42 26.11 -13.22
C LYS A 208 8.89 26.67 -14.58
N ASP A 209 7.98 27.26 -15.36
CA ASP A 209 8.27 27.74 -16.72
C ASP A 209 9.07 29.05 -16.72
N LYS A 210 8.87 29.89 -15.71
CA LYS A 210 9.56 31.19 -15.57
C LYS A 210 10.99 31.09 -15.04
N LEU A 211 11.36 29.95 -14.44
CA LEU A 211 12.62 29.82 -13.71
C LEU A 211 13.69 28.96 -14.37
N GLY A 212 13.40 28.30 -15.50
CA GLY A 212 14.39 27.47 -16.18
C GLY A 212 14.95 26.34 -15.28
N CYS A 213 14.09 25.75 -14.43
CA CYS A 213 14.49 24.68 -13.52
C CYS A 213 15.10 23.50 -14.28
N THR A 214 16.41 23.26 -14.14
CA THR A 214 17.16 22.18 -14.81
C THR A 214 17.03 20.84 -14.09
N TYR A 215 15.79 20.37 -13.92
CA TYR A 215 15.52 19.01 -13.46
C TYR A 215 15.45 18.03 -14.62
N GLU A 216 15.20 18.49 -15.83
CA GLU A 216 15.12 17.63 -17.00
C GLU A 216 16.50 17.05 -17.36
N ILE A 217 16.53 15.75 -17.64
CA ILE A 217 17.71 15.04 -18.14
C ILE A 217 17.62 15.05 -19.66
N THR A 218 18.57 15.68 -20.32
CA THR A 218 18.58 15.85 -21.78
C THR A 218 19.94 15.47 -22.36
N GLN A 219 19.97 15.02 -23.62
CA GLN A 219 21.16 14.49 -24.27
C GLN A 219 22.12 15.58 -24.81
N ASP A 220 21.68 16.84 -24.84
CA ASP A 220 22.41 17.99 -25.37
C ASP A 220 23.33 18.67 -24.34
N LYS A 221 23.19 18.35 -23.05
CA LYS A 221 23.95 18.99 -21.98
C LYS A 221 24.18 18.06 -20.80
N ASP A 222 25.21 18.38 -20.03
CA ASP A 222 25.45 17.72 -18.76
C ASP A 222 24.36 18.07 -17.74
N CYS A 223 23.86 17.05 -17.06
CA CYS A 223 22.68 17.14 -16.21
C CYS A 223 23.04 16.83 -14.75
N PRO A 224 22.91 17.79 -13.82
CA PRO A 224 23.21 17.53 -12.42
C PRO A 224 22.15 16.62 -11.80
N VAL A 225 22.55 15.61 -11.05
CA VAL A 225 21.66 14.66 -10.40
C VAL A 225 22.13 14.37 -8.98
N PHE A 226 21.24 13.81 -8.18
CA PHE A 226 21.65 13.11 -6.96
C PHE A 226 21.44 11.62 -7.18
N TYR A 227 22.41 10.81 -6.79
CA TYR A 227 22.37 9.37 -7.01
C TYR A 227 22.67 8.57 -5.73
N GLU A 228 22.24 7.32 -5.73
CA GLU A 228 22.46 6.36 -4.67
C GLU A 228 22.74 5.00 -5.30
N LEU A 229 23.88 4.39 -4.96
CA LEU A 229 24.28 3.07 -5.43
C LEU A 229 23.87 1.99 -4.42
N ILE A 230 23.38 0.86 -4.91
CA ILE A 230 23.05 -0.34 -4.14
C ILE A 230 23.86 -1.51 -4.69
N ASN A 231 24.32 -2.43 -3.83
CA ASN A 231 25.11 -3.62 -4.21
C ASN A 231 26.24 -3.27 -5.19
N ASP A 232 27.18 -2.41 -4.78
CA ASP A 232 28.34 -2.04 -5.60
C ASP A 232 27.97 -1.62 -7.04
N SER A 233 26.93 -0.79 -7.17
CA SER A 233 26.38 -0.24 -8.44
C SER A 233 25.50 -1.16 -9.30
N GLN A 234 25.13 -2.36 -8.82
CA GLN A 234 24.16 -3.22 -9.50
C GLN A 234 22.78 -2.58 -9.65
N ALA A 235 22.42 -1.65 -8.76
CA ALA A 235 21.27 -0.77 -8.93
C ALA A 235 21.63 0.67 -8.55
N ILE A 236 20.95 1.62 -9.20
CA ILE A 236 21.15 3.06 -8.99
C ILE A 236 19.80 3.78 -8.94
N TYR A 237 19.66 4.68 -7.97
CA TYR A 237 18.50 5.56 -7.86
C TYR A 237 18.90 7.00 -8.08
N LEU A 238 18.26 7.66 -9.05
CA LEU A 238 18.45 9.07 -9.35
C LEU A 238 17.35 9.93 -8.70
N SER A 239 17.70 11.16 -8.30
CA SER A 239 16.77 12.09 -7.64
C SER A 239 17.08 13.56 -7.98
N PRO A 240 16.06 14.42 -8.11
CA PRO A 240 16.26 15.86 -8.32
C PRO A 240 16.77 16.57 -7.06
N SER A 241 16.67 15.94 -5.89
CA SER A 241 17.07 16.50 -4.60
C SER A 241 17.91 15.52 -3.77
N ARG A 242 18.81 16.09 -2.95
CA ARG A 242 19.72 15.33 -2.09
C ARG A 242 18.99 14.40 -1.12
N ILE A 243 17.91 14.90 -0.51
CA ILE A 243 16.97 14.11 0.29
C ILE A 243 15.63 14.20 -0.43
N GLY A 244 15.11 13.07 -0.87
CA GLY A 244 14.06 13.06 -1.88
C GLY A 244 13.37 11.71 -2.02
N ARG A 245 12.35 11.69 -2.87
CA ARG A 245 11.66 10.47 -3.26
C ARG A 245 12.53 9.64 -4.20
N SER A 246 12.45 8.32 -4.08
CA SER A 246 12.84 7.34 -5.10
C SER A 246 11.59 6.71 -5.68
N VAL A 247 11.60 6.46 -6.98
CA VAL A 247 10.72 5.51 -7.64
C VAL A 247 11.44 4.16 -7.63
N PHE A 248 10.74 3.10 -7.27
CA PHE A 248 11.29 1.76 -7.18
C PHE A 248 11.18 1.04 -8.52
N THR A 249 12.12 0.16 -8.79
CA THR A 249 12.14 -0.71 -9.96
C THR A 249 10.97 -1.67 -9.92
N ASN A 250 10.73 -2.33 -8.77
CA ASN A 250 9.60 -3.24 -8.64
C ASN A 250 8.29 -2.45 -8.59
N ARG A 251 7.32 -2.91 -9.37
CA ARG A 251 5.91 -2.56 -9.23
C ARG A 251 5.17 -3.63 -8.45
N VAL A 252 3.89 -3.40 -8.18
CA VAL A 252 3.07 -4.40 -7.49
C VAL A 252 3.05 -5.72 -8.27
N ASP A 253 2.89 -5.71 -9.60
CA ASP A 253 2.85 -6.96 -10.38
C ASP A 253 4.12 -7.80 -10.25
N ASP A 254 5.30 -7.15 -10.17
CA ASP A 254 6.59 -7.84 -10.02
C ASP A 254 6.71 -8.56 -8.67
N LEU A 255 5.99 -8.07 -7.65
CA LEU A 255 5.97 -8.63 -6.30
C LEU A 255 4.87 -9.68 -6.08
N LEU A 256 3.95 -9.87 -7.03
CA LEU A 256 2.83 -10.82 -6.88
C LEU A 256 3.21 -12.27 -7.21
N GLY A 257 4.35 -12.50 -7.87
CA GLY A 257 4.69 -13.83 -8.38
C GLY A 257 3.55 -14.40 -9.23
N SER A 258 3.08 -15.62 -8.94
CA SER A 258 1.97 -16.26 -9.65
C SER A 258 0.61 -15.59 -9.43
N HIS A 259 0.47 -14.63 -8.52
CA HIS A 259 -0.80 -13.95 -8.22
C HIS A 259 -1.13 -12.79 -9.16
N HIS A 260 -0.31 -12.53 -10.17
CA HIS A 260 -0.65 -11.57 -11.23
C HIS A 260 -1.97 -11.96 -11.91
N SER A 261 -2.69 -10.99 -12.47
CA SER A 261 -3.98 -11.22 -13.11
C SER A 261 -3.90 -12.33 -14.19
N CYS A 262 -4.96 -13.13 -14.31
CA CYS A 262 -5.04 -14.19 -15.32
C CYS A 262 -5.04 -13.65 -16.75
N LYS A 263 -4.67 -14.53 -17.69
CA LYS A 263 -4.76 -14.31 -19.13
C LYS A 263 -5.53 -15.47 -19.73
N LEU A 264 -6.56 -15.20 -20.53
CA LEU A 264 -7.49 -16.23 -21.01
C LEU A 264 -6.76 -17.36 -21.75
N GLU A 265 -5.76 -17.02 -22.57
CA GLU A 265 -4.92 -17.95 -23.32
C GLU A 265 -4.01 -18.82 -22.45
N LYS A 266 -3.85 -18.51 -21.15
CA LYS A 266 -3.05 -19.27 -20.18
C LYS A 266 -3.91 -19.96 -19.10
N GLY A 267 -5.22 -19.99 -19.30
CA GLY A 267 -6.17 -20.48 -18.29
C GLY A 267 -6.48 -19.44 -17.19
N LEU A 268 -7.53 -19.74 -16.43
CA LEU A 268 -8.09 -18.87 -15.39
C LEU A 268 -8.04 -19.57 -14.04
N CYS A 269 -7.79 -18.80 -12.98
CA CYS A 269 -8.03 -19.24 -11.60
C CYS A 269 -9.54 -19.29 -11.29
N LYS A 270 -9.92 -20.00 -10.22
CA LYS A 270 -11.32 -20.15 -9.77
C LYS A 270 -12.09 -18.82 -9.76
N GLY A 271 -11.50 -17.77 -9.17
CA GLY A 271 -12.14 -16.45 -9.06
C GLY A 271 -12.38 -15.77 -10.41
N CYS A 272 -11.45 -15.87 -11.36
CA CYS A 272 -11.64 -15.34 -12.71
C CYS A 272 -12.63 -16.16 -13.54
N THR A 273 -12.71 -17.48 -13.31
CA THR A 273 -13.69 -18.35 -13.97
C THR A 273 -15.12 -17.99 -13.58
N LEU A 274 -15.36 -17.73 -12.30
CA LEU A 274 -16.70 -17.42 -11.77
C LEU A 274 -17.07 -15.94 -11.96
N PHE A 275 -16.20 -15.01 -11.55
CA PHE A 275 -16.49 -13.56 -11.55
C PHE A 275 -16.03 -12.84 -12.82
N GLY A 276 -15.41 -13.55 -13.78
CA GLY A 276 -14.95 -13.00 -15.04
C GLY A 276 -13.58 -12.30 -14.98
N LEU A 277 -13.07 -11.94 -16.17
CA LEU A 277 -11.76 -11.33 -16.39
C LEU A 277 -11.90 -9.95 -17.05
N ILE A 278 -11.28 -8.93 -16.46
CA ILE A 278 -11.32 -7.54 -16.92
C ILE A 278 -9.96 -7.17 -17.52
N ARG A 279 -9.70 -7.53 -18.79
CA ARG A 279 -8.51 -7.13 -19.59
C ARG A 279 -8.87 -7.13 -21.09
N SER A 280 -7.90 -6.85 -21.97
CA SER A 280 -8.08 -6.81 -23.44
C SER A 280 -8.75 -8.07 -24.02
N ASN A 281 -8.42 -9.25 -23.51
CA ASN A 281 -9.14 -10.50 -23.76
C ASN A 281 -10.08 -10.79 -22.58
N SER A 282 -11.18 -10.05 -22.47
CA SER A 282 -12.12 -10.14 -21.35
C SER A 282 -13.00 -11.39 -21.44
N ARG A 283 -13.41 -11.93 -20.28
CA ARG A 283 -14.45 -12.96 -20.15
C ARG A 283 -15.56 -12.44 -19.25
N ALA A 284 -16.80 -12.59 -19.70
CA ALA A 284 -17.97 -12.20 -18.91
C ALA A 284 -18.05 -12.99 -17.60
N SER A 285 -18.60 -12.35 -16.58
CA SER A 285 -18.90 -12.98 -15.29
C SER A 285 -20.01 -14.02 -15.46
N ARG A 286 -19.88 -15.18 -14.81
CA ARG A 286 -20.94 -16.18 -14.71
C ARG A 286 -21.97 -15.81 -13.63
N VAL A 287 -21.65 -14.80 -12.81
CA VAL A 287 -22.48 -14.28 -11.72
C VAL A 287 -22.87 -12.82 -11.97
N ARG A 288 -24.15 -12.50 -11.79
CA ARG A 288 -24.71 -11.14 -11.80
C ARG A 288 -25.47 -10.91 -10.50
N VAL A 289 -25.31 -9.74 -9.91
CA VAL A 289 -25.94 -9.39 -8.62
C VAL A 289 -26.86 -8.21 -8.88
N SER A 290 -28.13 -8.32 -8.50
CA SER A 290 -29.06 -7.19 -8.57
C SER A 290 -28.67 -6.12 -7.54
N ASP A 291 -29.16 -4.91 -7.72
CA ASP A 291 -29.12 -3.95 -6.63
C ASP A 291 -29.93 -4.49 -5.45
N ALA A 292 -29.43 -4.27 -4.23
CA ALA A 292 -30.15 -4.64 -3.02
C ALA A 292 -31.06 -3.51 -2.60
N VAL A 293 -32.35 -3.77 -2.60
CA VAL A 293 -33.39 -2.78 -2.29
C VAL A 293 -33.74 -2.88 -0.82
N CYS A 294 -33.84 -1.75 -0.13
CA CYS A 294 -34.20 -1.71 1.28
C CYS A 294 -35.62 -2.23 1.48
N GLU A 295 -35.77 -3.22 2.36
CA GLU A 295 -37.08 -3.79 2.73
C GLU A 295 -37.55 -3.21 4.06
N HIS A 296 -36.64 -3.08 5.03
CA HIS A 296 -36.90 -2.44 6.30
C HIS A 296 -35.74 -1.50 6.66
N ALA A 297 -36.05 -0.21 6.80
CA ALA A 297 -35.10 0.79 7.27
C ALA A 297 -35.40 1.13 8.74
N VAL A 298 -34.38 1.02 9.60
CA VAL A 298 -34.49 1.49 10.99
C VAL A 298 -34.43 3.02 11.03
N LYS A 299 -33.36 3.60 10.48
CA LYS A 299 -33.15 5.05 10.42
C LYS A 299 -32.05 5.41 9.42
N PHE A 300 -32.19 6.55 8.76
CA PHE A 300 -31.09 7.22 8.06
C PHE A 300 -30.67 8.48 8.83
N SER A 301 -29.36 8.73 8.95
CA SER A 301 -28.84 9.94 9.59
C SER A 301 -27.60 10.46 8.88
N LYS A 302 -27.42 11.78 8.86
CA LYS A 302 -26.20 12.40 8.34
C LYS A 302 -25.13 12.43 9.43
N VAL A 303 -23.92 11.99 9.08
CA VAL A 303 -22.75 12.00 9.96
C VAL A 303 -21.55 12.55 9.22
N THR A 304 -20.81 13.46 9.85
CA THR A 304 -19.51 13.91 9.34
C THR A 304 -18.47 12.90 9.78
N LEU A 305 -17.83 12.21 8.83
CA LEU A 305 -16.85 11.18 9.17
C LEU A 305 -15.51 11.78 9.61
N LYS A 306 -14.73 11.03 10.40
CA LYS A 306 -13.30 11.31 10.54
C LYS A 306 -12.58 11.13 9.21
N PRO A 307 -11.46 11.86 8.98
CA PRO A 307 -10.67 11.69 7.77
C PRO A 307 -10.28 10.24 7.51
N LEU A 308 -10.62 9.73 6.33
CA LEU A 308 -10.25 8.38 5.92
C LEU A 308 -8.85 8.40 5.29
N ALA A 309 -7.95 7.55 5.79
CA ALA A 309 -6.67 7.36 5.15
C ALA A 309 -6.79 6.41 3.94
N GLY A 310 -6.27 6.85 2.79
CA GLY A 310 -6.04 5.96 1.65
C GLY A 310 -4.78 5.10 1.84
N PRO A 311 -4.61 4.02 1.04
CA PRO A 311 -3.38 3.24 1.02
C PRO A 311 -2.14 4.12 0.82
N LYS A 312 -1.07 3.81 1.55
CA LYS A 312 0.20 4.54 1.48
C LYS A 312 1.32 3.57 1.15
N SER A 313 1.72 3.52 -0.13
CA SER A 313 2.88 2.73 -0.58
C SER A 313 4.16 3.09 0.19
N THR A 314 4.22 4.27 0.80
CA THR A 314 5.35 4.68 1.64
C THR A 314 5.45 3.95 2.98
N ALA A 315 4.38 3.29 3.46
CA ALA A 315 4.36 2.52 4.70
C ALA A 315 4.76 1.07 4.45
N VAL A 316 5.93 0.86 3.82
CA VAL A 316 6.43 -0.46 3.41
C VAL A 316 6.38 -1.49 4.53
N GLU A 317 6.64 -1.06 5.77
CA GLU A 317 6.60 -1.87 6.99
C GLU A 317 5.22 -2.48 7.31
N PHE A 318 4.13 -1.96 6.72
CA PHE A 318 2.77 -2.49 6.89
C PHE A 318 2.26 -3.27 5.67
N TYR A 319 2.86 -3.07 4.48
CA TYR A 319 2.42 -3.73 3.24
C TYR A 319 3.31 -4.92 2.84
N THR A 320 4.45 -5.10 3.50
CA THR A 320 5.43 -6.12 3.17
C THR A 320 5.95 -6.84 4.41
N GLN A 321 6.48 -8.04 4.20
CA GLN A 321 7.18 -8.81 5.21
C GLN A 321 8.61 -8.28 5.34
N ARG A 322 9.10 -8.17 6.60
CA ARG A 322 10.48 -7.77 6.89
C ARG A 322 11.45 -8.80 6.28
N PRO A 323 12.36 -8.40 5.38
CA PRO A 323 13.43 -9.28 4.92
C PRO A 323 14.35 -9.67 6.08
N GLN A 324 14.95 -10.86 6.00
CA GLN A 324 15.92 -11.30 7.00
C GLN A 324 17.05 -10.27 7.17
N ASN A 325 17.55 -10.09 8.39
CA ASN A 325 18.63 -9.15 8.73
C ASN A 325 18.40 -7.70 8.29
N ALA A 326 17.14 -7.29 8.02
CA ALA A 326 16.82 -5.93 7.61
C ALA A 326 16.58 -5.03 8.82
N ARG A 327 17.42 -3.99 8.94
CA ARG A 327 17.21 -2.86 9.82
C ARG A 327 16.05 -1.98 9.32
N TRP A 328 16.01 -1.77 8.01
CA TRP A 328 14.89 -1.19 7.26
C TRP A 328 14.98 -1.65 5.80
N TRP A 329 13.90 -1.50 5.02
CA TRP A 329 13.86 -1.97 3.64
C TRP A 329 12.93 -1.11 2.76
N THR A 330 13.05 -1.30 1.45
CA THR A 330 12.20 -0.73 0.41
C THR A 330 11.47 -1.84 -0.33
N TYR A 331 10.97 -1.58 -1.54
CA TYR A 331 10.42 -2.64 -2.39
C TYR A 331 11.48 -3.35 -3.25
N ASP A 332 12.73 -2.87 -3.25
CA ASP A 332 13.81 -3.39 -4.09
C ASP A 332 15.04 -3.84 -3.27
N TYR A 333 15.30 -3.20 -2.13
CA TYR A 333 16.52 -3.42 -1.35
C TYR A 333 16.28 -3.30 0.15
N ARG A 334 17.13 -3.94 0.94
CA ARG A 334 17.21 -3.81 2.40
C ARG A 334 18.45 -3.03 2.79
N VAL A 335 18.43 -2.49 4.00
CA VAL A 335 19.63 -2.04 4.70
C VAL A 335 19.84 -2.97 5.88
N THR A 336 21.03 -3.59 5.93
CA THR A 336 21.41 -4.53 6.98
C THR A 336 21.72 -3.82 8.29
N ASN A 337 21.91 -4.58 9.36
CA ASN A 337 22.36 -4.03 10.64
C ASN A 337 23.73 -3.35 10.52
N ASP A 338 24.61 -3.85 9.64
CA ASP A 338 25.92 -3.28 9.31
C ASP A 338 25.82 -2.09 8.34
N ARG A 339 24.60 -1.62 8.05
CA ARG A 339 24.29 -0.48 7.19
C ARG A 339 24.70 -0.67 5.72
N VAL A 340 24.86 -1.92 5.31
CA VAL A 340 25.07 -2.29 3.90
C VAL A 340 23.72 -2.29 3.20
N LYS A 341 23.65 -1.72 2.00
CA LYS A 341 22.44 -1.71 1.19
C LYS A 341 22.48 -2.83 0.18
N GLU A 342 21.52 -3.73 0.27
CA GLU A 342 21.50 -4.96 -0.52
C GLU A 342 20.20 -5.14 -1.27
N LEU A 343 20.27 -5.45 -2.57
CA LEU A 343 19.11 -5.89 -3.32
C LEU A 343 18.51 -7.11 -2.63
N CYS A 344 17.18 -7.11 -2.46
CA CYS A 344 16.51 -8.21 -1.81
C CYS A 344 15.11 -8.41 -2.37
N LYS A 345 14.66 -9.67 -2.42
CA LYS A 345 13.27 -9.99 -2.72
C LYS A 345 12.39 -9.65 -1.51
N VAL A 346 11.38 -8.83 -1.74
CA VAL A 346 10.42 -8.41 -0.71
C VAL A 346 9.07 -9.07 -1.00
N LEU A 347 8.42 -9.58 0.04
CA LEU A 347 7.12 -10.25 -0.07
C LEU A 347 6.01 -9.31 0.40
N LEU A 348 4.91 -9.23 -0.35
CA LEU A 348 3.72 -8.49 0.07
C LEU A 348 2.99 -9.23 1.21
N ASN A 349 2.33 -8.49 2.09
CA ASN A 349 1.49 -9.08 3.15
C ASN A 349 0.20 -9.73 2.62
N GLY A 350 -0.22 -9.39 1.39
CA GLY A 350 -1.29 -10.07 0.68
C GLY A 350 -2.52 -9.22 0.38
N ARG A 351 -3.72 -9.78 0.57
CA ARG A 351 -5.00 -9.14 0.26
C ARG A 351 -5.51 -8.36 1.45
N LYS A 352 -5.68 -7.05 1.28
CA LYS A 352 -6.11 -6.16 2.36
C LYS A 352 -7.59 -6.35 2.71
N PHE A 353 -7.89 -6.62 3.98
CA PHE A 353 -9.25 -6.67 4.53
C PHE A 353 -9.35 -5.84 5.81
N TYR A 354 -10.58 -5.53 6.23
CA TYR A 354 -10.85 -4.67 7.39
C TYR A 354 -11.44 -5.49 8.53
N TRP A 355 -10.99 -5.21 9.75
CA TRP A 355 -11.53 -5.85 10.94
C TRP A 355 -12.93 -5.33 11.27
N HIS A 356 -13.71 -6.17 11.96
CA HIS A 356 -14.90 -5.73 12.67
C HIS A 356 -14.54 -4.94 13.93
N HIS A 357 -15.36 -3.95 14.29
CA HIS A 357 -15.13 -3.10 15.47
C HIS A 357 -16.14 -3.47 16.56
N PRO A 358 -15.84 -4.43 17.44
CA PRO A 358 -16.82 -5.00 18.37
C PRO A 358 -17.38 -3.99 19.39
N LYS A 359 -16.66 -2.89 19.65
CA LYS A 359 -17.06 -1.82 20.58
C LYS A 359 -17.30 -0.47 19.90
N LEU A 360 -17.69 -0.48 18.62
CA LEU A 360 -17.88 0.74 17.84
C LEU A 360 -18.84 1.74 18.51
N GLN A 361 -18.40 2.97 18.71
CA GLN A 361 -19.21 4.10 19.17
C GLN A 361 -19.25 5.22 18.13
N PRO A 362 -20.27 6.11 18.16
CA PRO A 362 -20.33 7.28 17.29
C PRO A 362 -19.03 8.11 17.27
N SER A 363 -18.46 8.36 18.45
CA SER A 363 -17.21 9.12 18.61
C SER A 363 -15.99 8.47 17.93
N ASP A 364 -16.05 7.20 17.55
CA ASP A 364 -14.96 6.53 16.83
C ASP A 364 -14.92 6.94 15.36
N TYR A 365 -16.09 7.17 14.74
CA TYR A 365 -16.20 7.44 13.31
C TYR A 365 -16.66 8.86 12.97
N THR A 366 -17.23 9.63 13.90
CA THR A 366 -17.67 11.01 13.64
C THR A 366 -16.59 12.06 13.95
N ALA A 367 -16.68 13.19 13.26
CA ALA A 367 -15.88 14.39 13.52
C ALA A 367 -16.79 15.62 13.65
N ASP A 368 -16.46 16.49 14.61
CA ASP A 368 -17.27 17.71 14.86
C ASP A 368 -16.99 18.82 13.83
N ILE A 369 -15.82 18.79 13.21
CA ILE A 369 -15.35 19.85 12.30
C ILE A 369 -15.31 19.33 10.86
N LYS A 370 -16.07 19.98 9.99
CA LYS A 370 -16.01 19.82 8.52
C LYS A 370 -14.74 20.45 7.96
N ASN A 371 -14.03 19.73 7.10
CA ASN A 371 -12.85 20.21 6.39
C ASN A 371 -12.67 19.43 5.06
N LYS A 372 -11.62 19.75 4.29
CA LYS A 372 -11.35 19.10 2.99
C LYS A 372 -10.88 17.64 3.06
N LEU A 373 -10.52 17.14 4.26
CA LEU A 373 -10.03 15.77 4.47
C LEU A 373 -11.16 14.83 4.91
N ASN A 374 -12.37 15.35 5.15
CA ASN A 374 -13.53 14.54 5.49
C ASN A 374 -14.77 14.93 4.65
N SER A 375 -15.83 14.15 4.84
CA SER A 375 -17.11 14.30 4.17
C SER A 375 -18.24 13.97 5.14
N THR A 376 -19.40 14.61 4.95
CA THR A 376 -20.64 14.17 5.57
C THR A 376 -21.28 13.12 4.67
N VAL A 377 -21.70 12.01 5.26
CA VAL A 377 -22.41 10.94 4.55
C VAL A 377 -23.70 10.62 5.29
N GLU A 378 -24.74 10.25 4.55
CA GLU A 378 -25.92 9.62 5.14
C GLU A 378 -25.66 8.14 5.40
N VAL A 379 -25.90 7.68 6.62
CA VAL A 379 -25.73 6.30 7.06
C VAL A 379 -27.08 5.65 7.35
N CYS A 380 -27.19 4.37 6.98
CA CYS A 380 -28.28 3.48 7.34
C CYS A 380 -27.94 2.82 8.69
N ALA A 381 -28.84 2.91 9.67
CA ALA A 381 -28.63 2.34 11.00
C ALA A 381 -28.62 0.80 11.01
N ALA A 382 -27.93 0.22 11.99
CA ALA A 382 -27.95 -1.21 12.28
C ALA A 382 -29.39 -1.71 12.53
N GLY A 383 -29.65 -2.96 12.15
CA GLY A 383 -30.98 -3.58 12.14
C GLY A 383 -31.73 -3.46 10.81
N SER A 384 -31.31 -2.55 9.93
CA SER A 384 -31.93 -2.40 8.60
C SER A 384 -31.66 -3.61 7.70
N THR A 385 -32.59 -3.92 6.80
CA THR A 385 -32.51 -5.07 5.90
C THR A 385 -32.71 -4.69 4.43
N PHE A 386 -32.04 -5.43 3.56
CA PHE A 386 -32.09 -5.27 2.12
C PHE A 386 -32.25 -6.63 1.44
N ARG A 387 -33.00 -6.66 0.34
CA ARG A 387 -33.24 -7.87 -0.47
C ARG A 387 -32.57 -7.74 -1.83
N PHE A 388 -31.95 -8.81 -2.30
CA PHE A 388 -31.34 -8.87 -3.62
C PHE A 388 -31.29 -10.29 -4.15
N ASP A 389 -31.05 -10.41 -5.45
CA ASP A 389 -30.88 -11.68 -6.13
C ASP A 389 -29.47 -11.78 -6.74
N ILE A 390 -28.93 -12.99 -6.73
CA ILE A 390 -27.72 -13.36 -7.46
C ILE A 390 -28.12 -14.33 -8.57
N PHE A 391 -27.96 -13.92 -9.82
CA PHE A 391 -28.17 -14.75 -10.98
C PHE A 391 -26.85 -15.40 -11.39
N PHE A 392 -26.90 -16.71 -11.66
CA PHE A 392 -25.74 -17.45 -12.14
C PHE A 392 -26.09 -18.24 -13.38
N GLU A 393 -25.11 -18.46 -14.25
CA GLU A 393 -25.32 -19.14 -15.53
C GLU A 393 -24.17 -20.10 -15.82
N ARG A 394 -24.50 -21.36 -16.09
CA ARG A 394 -23.57 -22.42 -16.50
C ARG A 394 -22.37 -22.56 -15.55
N ILE A 395 -22.66 -22.60 -14.25
CA ILE A 395 -21.68 -22.91 -13.19
C ILE A 395 -21.80 -24.37 -12.78
N THR A 396 -20.75 -24.92 -12.18
CA THR A 396 -20.78 -26.27 -11.59
C THR A 396 -21.45 -26.25 -10.22
N GLU A 397 -21.86 -27.42 -9.70
CA GLU A 397 -22.35 -27.55 -8.33
C GLU A 397 -21.29 -27.11 -7.30
N GLU A 398 -20.01 -27.46 -7.49
CA GLU A 398 -18.90 -26.99 -6.65
C GLU A 398 -18.85 -25.46 -6.58
N GLN A 399 -18.96 -24.77 -7.72
CA GLN A 399 -18.97 -23.31 -7.78
C GLN A 399 -20.19 -22.70 -7.08
N LEU A 400 -21.36 -23.37 -7.16
CA LEU A 400 -22.55 -22.95 -6.42
C LEU A 400 -22.34 -23.09 -4.91
N ARG A 401 -21.79 -24.22 -4.44
CA ARG A 401 -21.46 -24.44 -3.02
C ARG A 401 -20.45 -23.41 -2.52
N GLU A 402 -19.37 -23.17 -3.26
CA GLU A 402 -18.36 -22.15 -2.90
C GLU A 402 -18.95 -20.74 -2.86
N LEU A 403 -19.88 -20.40 -3.76
CA LEU A 403 -20.55 -19.10 -3.79
C LEU A 403 -21.49 -18.92 -2.58
N LEU A 404 -22.30 -19.94 -2.28
CA LEU A 404 -23.18 -19.95 -1.11
C LEU A 404 -22.38 -19.88 0.19
N TRP A 405 -21.30 -20.65 0.29
CA TRP A 405 -20.40 -20.60 1.43
C TRP A 405 -19.73 -19.23 1.55
N THR A 406 -19.27 -18.61 0.45
CA THR A 406 -18.70 -17.25 0.48
C THR A 406 -19.70 -16.20 0.98
N LEU A 407 -20.99 -16.38 0.70
CA LEU A 407 -22.04 -15.48 1.20
C LEU A 407 -22.21 -15.61 2.72
N THR A 408 -22.29 -16.85 3.23
CA THR A 408 -22.75 -17.14 4.58
C THR A 408 -21.64 -17.47 5.57
N PHE A 409 -20.46 -17.83 5.08
CA PHE A 409 -19.37 -18.50 5.81
C PHE A 409 -19.84 -19.76 6.55
N GLY A 410 -20.72 -20.54 5.92
CA GLY A 410 -21.36 -21.71 6.52
C GLY A 410 -22.45 -21.40 7.55
N GLU A 411 -22.64 -20.12 7.92
CA GLU A 411 -23.65 -19.69 8.90
C GLU A 411 -24.80 -18.95 8.20
N ASN A 412 -25.91 -19.63 7.91
CA ASN A 412 -27.06 -19.06 7.20
C ASN A 412 -28.07 -18.34 8.14
N THR A 413 -27.61 -17.73 9.23
CA THR A 413 -28.47 -17.00 10.18
C THR A 413 -28.16 -15.51 10.19
N SER A 414 -29.19 -14.68 10.44
CA SER A 414 -29.04 -13.22 10.37
C SER A 414 -28.18 -12.61 11.48
N ASP A 415 -27.97 -13.35 12.57
CA ASP A 415 -27.23 -13.01 13.77
C ASP A 415 -25.88 -13.74 13.88
N GLY A 416 -25.50 -14.50 12.85
CA GLY A 416 -24.22 -15.20 12.78
C GLY A 416 -23.02 -14.29 13.02
N ARG A 417 -21.95 -14.88 13.57
CA ARG A 417 -20.76 -14.15 14.01
C ARG A 417 -19.86 -13.76 12.83
N TYR A 418 -19.88 -14.54 11.75
CA TYR A 418 -19.13 -14.24 10.55
C TYR A 418 -19.87 -13.24 9.68
N GLN A 419 -19.29 -12.06 9.50
CA GLN A 419 -19.90 -10.92 8.83
C GLN A 419 -18.97 -10.40 7.73
N HIS A 420 -19.55 -9.71 6.74
CA HIS A 420 -18.82 -9.05 5.69
C HIS A 420 -18.66 -7.56 5.99
N LYS A 421 -17.62 -6.93 5.40
CA LYS A 421 -17.45 -5.47 5.38
C LYS A 421 -17.85 -4.87 4.04
N LEU A 422 -18.90 -4.04 4.04
CA LEU A 422 -19.49 -3.42 2.85
C LEU A 422 -19.54 -1.88 2.95
N GLY A 423 -19.52 -1.20 1.81
CA GLY A 423 -19.71 0.26 1.76
C GLY A 423 -18.50 1.11 2.18
N HIS A 424 -18.77 2.38 2.48
CA HIS A 424 -17.80 3.39 2.84
C HIS A 424 -17.54 3.44 4.35
N GLY A 425 -16.38 3.95 4.77
CA GLY A 425 -16.06 4.07 6.21
C GLY A 425 -15.60 2.79 6.90
N LYS A 426 -15.25 1.72 6.17
CA LYS A 426 -14.72 0.45 6.74
C LYS A 426 -13.57 0.64 7.74
N PRO A 427 -12.56 1.50 7.51
CA PRO A 427 -11.49 1.72 8.49
C PRO A 427 -11.95 2.40 9.80
N LEU A 428 -13.16 2.96 9.82
CA LEU A 428 -13.77 3.55 11.01
C LEU A 428 -14.78 2.57 11.66
N GLY A 429 -14.84 1.33 11.19
CA GLY A 429 -15.72 0.30 11.74
C GLY A 429 -17.10 0.21 11.12
N LEU A 430 -17.45 1.08 10.18
CA LEU A 430 -18.75 1.03 9.50
C LEU A 430 -18.90 -0.20 8.61
N GLY A 431 -20.16 -0.53 8.28
CA GLY A 431 -20.51 -1.44 7.19
C GLY A 431 -20.39 -2.93 7.51
N ASP A 432 -20.61 -3.35 8.75
CA ASP A 432 -20.79 -4.76 9.09
C ASP A 432 -22.14 -5.25 8.59
N VAL A 433 -22.12 -6.29 7.75
CA VAL A 433 -23.34 -6.86 7.16
C VAL A 433 -23.30 -8.39 7.21
N LYS A 434 -24.46 -9.00 7.40
CA LYS A 434 -24.63 -10.46 7.31
C LYS A 434 -25.53 -10.77 6.12
N PHE A 435 -25.08 -11.66 5.24
CA PHE A 435 -25.92 -12.21 4.17
C PHE A 435 -26.57 -13.50 4.66
N THR A 436 -27.83 -13.71 4.29
CA THR A 436 -28.51 -14.99 4.41
C THR A 436 -29.15 -15.35 3.08
N VAL A 437 -29.14 -16.63 2.76
CA VAL A 437 -29.76 -17.20 1.57
C VAL A 437 -31.14 -17.69 1.97
N GLN A 438 -32.16 -17.14 1.33
CA GLN A 438 -33.54 -17.54 1.54
C GLN A 438 -33.88 -18.79 0.73
N LYS A 439 -33.32 -18.90 -0.48
CA LYS A 439 -33.67 -19.94 -1.43
C LYS A 439 -32.72 -19.98 -2.63
N VAL A 440 -32.49 -21.17 -3.16
CA VAL A 440 -31.84 -21.40 -4.46
C VAL A 440 -32.88 -21.87 -5.46
N THR A 441 -32.90 -21.28 -6.66
CA THR A 441 -33.80 -21.68 -7.75
C THR A 441 -33.00 -22.05 -8.97
N LEU A 442 -33.04 -23.32 -9.36
CA LEU A 442 -32.41 -23.83 -10.57
C LEU A 442 -33.38 -23.75 -11.76
N ARG A 443 -32.82 -23.45 -12.92
CA ARG A 443 -33.55 -23.37 -14.19
C ARG A 443 -33.13 -24.52 -15.08
N ARG A 444 -34.07 -25.45 -15.34
CA ARG A 444 -33.89 -26.54 -16.32
C ARG A 444 -34.77 -26.31 -17.54
N ILE A 445 -34.20 -26.59 -18.71
CA ILE A 445 -34.94 -26.61 -19.98
C ILE A 445 -34.92 -28.05 -20.47
N GLU A 446 -36.06 -28.72 -20.39
CA GLU A 446 -36.26 -30.01 -21.06
C GLU A 446 -36.67 -29.73 -22.51
N LYS A 447 -36.08 -30.44 -23.47
CA LYS A 447 -36.31 -30.19 -24.90
C LYS A 447 -37.51 -30.95 -25.46
N GLU A 448 -37.79 -32.15 -24.93
CA GLU A 448 -38.82 -33.05 -25.47
C GLU A 448 -39.63 -33.72 -24.34
N PRO A 449 -40.86 -33.24 -24.06
CA PRO A 449 -41.46 -32.00 -24.58
C PRO A 449 -40.72 -30.75 -24.07
N PHE A 450 -40.80 -29.63 -24.80
CA PHE A 450 -40.18 -28.38 -24.35
C PHE A 450 -40.82 -27.91 -23.04
N ARG A 451 -40.09 -27.98 -21.93
CA ARG A 451 -40.54 -27.52 -20.60
C ARG A 451 -39.52 -26.61 -19.96
N TYR A 452 -40.01 -25.48 -19.47
CA TYR A 452 -39.26 -24.56 -18.62
C TYR A 452 -39.57 -24.89 -17.16
N ILE A 453 -38.58 -25.38 -16.43
CA ILE A 453 -38.75 -25.87 -15.06
C ILE A 453 -37.93 -25.01 -14.12
N LEU A 454 -38.56 -24.58 -13.03
CA LEU A 454 -37.93 -23.94 -11.89
C LEU A 454 -37.95 -24.91 -10.72
N GLU A 455 -36.78 -25.30 -10.25
CA GLU A 455 -36.62 -26.20 -9.12
C GLU A 455 -36.11 -25.41 -7.92
N GLU A 456 -36.80 -25.57 -6.80
CA GLU A 456 -36.53 -24.84 -5.58
C GLU A 456 -35.76 -25.73 -4.62
N HIS A 457 -34.62 -25.23 -4.14
CA HIS A 457 -33.77 -25.96 -3.22
C HIS A 457 -33.53 -25.12 -1.97
N ASP A 458 -33.45 -25.83 -0.84
CA ASP A 458 -32.98 -25.24 0.40
C ASP A 458 -31.49 -24.94 0.29
N ALA A 459 -31.08 -23.76 0.76
CA ALA A 459 -29.68 -23.37 0.77
C ALA A 459 -28.86 -24.23 1.73
N ASP A 460 -29.48 -24.69 2.82
CA ASP A 460 -28.80 -25.46 3.86
C ASP A 460 -28.33 -26.82 3.33
N GLU A 461 -28.98 -27.37 2.30
CA GLU A 461 -28.54 -28.59 1.61
C GLU A 461 -27.13 -28.47 1.03
N TYR A 462 -26.80 -27.28 0.49
CA TYR A 462 -25.51 -26.98 -0.12
C TYR A 462 -24.44 -26.53 0.89
N LEU A 463 -24.86 -26.11 2.10
CA LEU A 463 -23.99 -25.58 3.15
C LEU A 463 -23.54 -26.65 4.16
N ARG A 464 -23.98 -27.90 4.01
CA ARG A 464 -23.64 -29.02 4.91
C ARG A 464 -22.13 -29.27 5.04
N ASP A 465 -21.39 -29.10 3.96
CA ASP A 465 -19.93 -29.27 3.96
C ASP A 465 -19.25 -28.01 3.47
N ASN A 466 -18.11 -27.69 4.07
CA ASN A 466 -17.26 -26.61 3.61
C ASN A 466 -16.57 -26.97 2.29
N PRO A 467 -16.74 -26.16 1.22
CA PRO A 467 -16.10 -26.42 -0.08
C PRO A 467 -14.65 -25.91 -0.15
N PHE A 468 -14.12 -25.26 0.89
CA PHE A 468 -12.75 -24.74 0.94
C PHE A 468 -11.87 -25.56 1.89
N ASP A 469 -10.56 -25.54 1.64
CA ASP A 469 -9.57 -26.23 2.46
C ASP A 469 -9.26 -25.46 3.75
N GLU A 470 -9.69 -26.02 4.88
CA GLU A 470 -9.60 -25.43 6.23
C GLU A 470 -8.18 -25.39 6.79
N GLU A 471 -7.29 -26.23 6.25
CA GLU A 471 -5.89 -26.30 6.68
C GLU A 471 -5.05 -25.17 6.06
N THR A 472 -5.60 -24.44 5.09
CA THR A 472 -4.90 -23.31 4.48
C THR A 472 -4.86 -22.09 5.42
N VAL A 473 -3.71 -21.42 5.44
CA VAL A 473 -3.54 -20.14 6.15
C VAL A 473 -4.54 -19.10 5.64
N GLN A 474 -4.84 -19.09 4.34
CA GLN A 474 -5.79 -18.16 3.73
C GLN A 474 -7.19 -18.30 4.31
N TYR A 475 -7.66 -19.54 4.47
CA TYR A 475 -8.94 -19.84 5.08
C TYR A 475 -8.94 -19.36 6.54
N GLN A 476 -7.98 -19.80 7.35
CA GLN A 476 -7.91 -19.46 8.77
C GLN A 476 -7.84 -17.94 9.00
N GLU A 477 -7.02 -17.23 8.22
CA GLU A 477 -6.93 -15.77 8.28
C GLU A 477 -8.24 -15.10 7.85
N MET A 478 -8.90 -15.60 6.78
CA MET A 478 -10.19 -15.06 6.35
C MET A 478 -11.25 -15.19 7.44
N LEU A 479 -11.40 -16.38 8.03
CA LEU A 479 -12.38 -16.64 9.09
C LEU A 479 -12.12 -15.75 10.32
N ALA A 480 -10.86 -15.61 10.72
CA ALA A 480 -10.48 -14.72 11.82
C ALA A 480 -10.89 -13.26 11.52
N ILE A 481 -10.74 -12.80 10.29
CA ILE A 481 -11.10 -11.42 9.90
C ILE A 481 -12.61 -11.21 9.87
N MET A 482 -13.35 -12.20 9.38
CA MET A 482 -14.82 -12.12 9.22
C MET A 482 -15.55 -12.35 10.55
N ASP A 483 -14.90 -12.92 11.56
CA ASP A 483 -15.47 -13.08 12.90
C ASP A 483 -15.50 -11.74 13.66
N ARG A 484 -16.71 -11.26 13.95
CA ARG A 484 -16.94 -10.03 14.71
C ARG A 484 -16.32 -10.03 16.12
N ASN A 485 -16.02 -11.21 16.67
CA ASN A 485 -15.52 -11.38 18.03
C ASN A 485 -13.99 -11.43 18.11
N THR A 486 -13.26 -11.54 16.99
CA THR A 486 -11.80 -11.73 16.98
C THR A 486 -11.05 -10.66 17.78
N LEU A 487 -11.49 -9.40 17.72
CA LEU A 487 -10.84 -8.30 18.43
C LEU A 487 -11.45 -8.00 19.81
N LEU A 488 -12.50 -8.72 20.23
CA LEU A 488 -13.27 -8.38 21.42
C LEU A 488 -12.41 -8.39 22.70
N ASN A 489 -11.54 -9.40 22.86
CA ASN A 489 -10.67 -9.51 24.02
C ASN A 489 -9.69 -8.34 24.11
N ALA A 490 -8.97 -8.03 23.03
CA ALA A 490 -8.05 -6.90 22.99
C ALA A 490 -8.77 -5.56 23.25
N CYS A 491 -9.97 -5.37 22.72
CA CYS A 491 -10.80 -4.19 23.01
C CYS A 491 -11.37 -4.18 24.44
N ASN A 492 -11.53 -5.32 25.09
CA ASN A 492 -11.83 -5.41 26.53
C ASN A 492 -10.64 -4.98 27.39
N GLN A 493 -9.43 -5.24 26.92
CA GLN A 493 -8.18 -4.79 27.56
C GLN A 493 -7.79 -3.34 27.22
N GLY A 494 -8.66 -2.60 26.51
CA GLY A 494 -8.48 -1.17 26.23
C GLY A 494 -7.86 -0.83 24.88
N ALA A 495 -7.50 -1.81 24.05
CA ALA A 495 -6.98 -1.53 22.71
C ALA A 495 -8.05 -0.95 21.78
N LYS A 496 -7.71 0.12 21.06
CA LYS A 496 -8.61 0.79 20.11
C LYS A 496 -8.35 0.35 18.68
N VAL A 497 -9.39 0.06 17.91
CA VAL A 497 -9.23 -0.18 16.46
C VAL A 497 -9.15 1.15 15.73
N THR A 498 -7.94 1.60 15.40
CA THR A 498 -7.68 2.91 14.79
C THR A 498 -6.36 2.91 14.03
N TYR A 499 -6.19 3.88 13.13
CA TYR A 499 -4.90 4.13 12.51
C TYR A 499 -3.82 4.46 13.54
N PRO A 500 -2.54 4.27 13.21
CA PRO A 500 -1.44 4.42 14.16
C PRO A 500 -1.47 5.72 14.97
N ILE A 501 -1.28 5.60 16.28
CA ILE A 501 -1.37 6.71 17.23
C ILE A 501 0.05 7.23 17.52
N GLY A 502 0.38 8.43 17.04
CA GLY A 502 1.70 9.03 17.25
C GLY A 502 1.61 10.50 17.65
N ASP A 503 2.49 10.96 18.54
CA ASP A 503 2.60 12.36 18.97
C ASP A 503 4.04 12.90 18.83
N ASP A 504 4.25 13.99 18.08
CA ASP A 504 5.56 14.64 17.96
C ASP A 504 5.91 15.61 19.10
N GLY A 505 5.00 15.80 20.05
CA GLY A 505 5.15 16.64 21.24
C GLY A 505 5.32 18.12 20.92
N LYS A 506 4.86 18.59 19.74
CA LYS A 506 4.93 20.01 19.32
C LYS A 506 3.60 20.75 19.38
N ASN A 507 2.50 20.06 19.70
CA ASN A 507 1.14 20.63 19.79
C ASN A 507 0.71 21.50 18.59
N LYS A 508 1.14 21.12 17.38
CA LYS A 508 0.72 21.71 16.10
C LYS A 508 -0.41 20.89 15.47
N THR A 509 -1.05 21.43 14.43
CA THR A 509 -2.18 20.81 13.70
C THR A 509 -1.95 19.33 13.31
N ASN A 510 -0.70 18.93 13.06
CA ASN A 510 -0.32 17.58 12.64
C ASN A 510 0.49 16.80 13.69
N SER A 511 0.58 17.32 14.92
CA SER A 511 1.37 16.69 15.98
C SER A 511 0.87 15.30 16.35
N LYS A 512 -0.44 15.07 16.25
CA LYS A 512 -1.09 13.79 16.57
C LYS A 512 -1.49 12.95 15.35
N ALA A 513 -0.95 13.27 14.17
CA ALA A 513 -1.33 12.59 12.94
C ALA A 513 -0.62 11.23 12.81
N ALA A 514 -1.27 10.24 12.17
CA ALA A 514 -0.75 8.87 12.10
C ALA A 514 0.66 8.71 11.48
N HIS A 515 1.09 9.64 10.61
CA HIS A 515 2.44 9.62 10.04
C HIS A 515 3.54 9.84 11.09
N GLN A 516 3.21 10.44 12.23
CA GLN A 516 4.15 10.61 13.34
C GLN A 516 4.53 9.27 13.96
N TRP A 517 3.59 8.32 14.02
CA TRP A 517 3.88 6.97 14.47
C TRP A 517 4.87 6.26 13.54
N PHE A 518 4.68 6.35 12.22
CA PHE A 518 5.62 5.76 11.27
C PHE A 518 7.02 6.38 11.35
N LYS A 519 7.09 7.70 11.54
CA LYS A 519 8.37 8.38 11.74
C LYS A 519 9.08 7.86 12.98
N ALA A 520 8.40 7.82 14.12
CA ALA A 520 8.91 7.27 15.37
C ALA A 520 9.31 5.78 15.22
N ASN A 521 8.47 4.97 14.60
CA ASN A 521 8.72 3.54 14.37
C ASN A 521 10.02 3.29 13.59
N ARG A 522 10.36 4.16 12.65
CA ARG A 522 11.60 4.13 11.87
C ARG A 522 12.83 4.62 12.63
N GLU A 523 12.69 5.06 13.87
CA GLU A 523 13.80 5.52 14.73
C GLU A 523 14.01 4.56 15.92
N MET A 524 13.14 3.57 16.13
CA MET A 524 13.09 2.78 17.37
C MET A 524 13.65 1.37 17.27
N GLY A 525 13.94 0.84 16.08
CA GLY A 525 14.38 -0.55 15.92
C GLY A 525 15.77 -0.86 16.49
N SER A 526 16.59 0.16 16.74
CA SER A 526 17.92 0.03 17.32
C SER A 526 18.28 1.26 18.14
N SER A 527 19.23 1.14 19.08
CA SER A 527 19.63 2.23 19.99
C SER A 527 20.22 3.46 19.28
N ASP A 528 20.77 3.27 18.08
CA ASP A 528 21.35 4.28 17.20
C ASP A 528 20.38 4.75 16.09
N GLY A 529 19.10 4.36 16.17
CA GLY A 529 18.06 4.77 15.23
C GLY A 529 17.78 6.29 15.30
N THR A 530 17.75 6.96 14.16
CA THR A 530 17.48 8.40 14.07
C THR A 530 16.69 8.74 12.81
N SER A 531 16.24 10.00 12.70
CA SER A 531 15.50 10.48 11.53
C SER A 531 16.22 10.30 10.19
N THR A 532 17.55 10.19 10.19
CA THR A 532 18.40 9.96 9.00
C THR A 532 19.05 8.57 8.96
N ASN A 533 19.09 7.87 10.10
CA ASN A 533 19.59 6.50 10.22
C ASN A 533 18.45 5.57 10.67
N TRP A 534 17.56 5.24 9.74
CA TRP A 534 16.36 4.49 10.07
C TRP A 534 16.65 3.10 10.64
N SER A 535 15.82 2.68 11.59
CA SER A 535 15.68 1.34 12.11
C SER A 535 14.22 1.10 12.46
N VAL A 536 13.56 0.24 11.70
CA VAL A 536 12.13 -0.04 11.87
C VAL A 536 11.97 -0.98 13.07
N LYS A 537 11.13 -0.62 14.05
CA LYS A 537 10.82 -1.52 15.17
C LYS A 537 9.71 -2.50 14.81
N TYR A 538 8.53 -1.97 14.52
CA TYR A 538 7.29 -2.72 14.30
C TYR A 538 6.94 -2.87 12.82
N THR A 539 6.45 -4.04 12.47
CA THR A 539 5.64 -4.31 11.27
C THR A 539 4.17 -4.41 11.67
N LEU A 540 3.28 -4.46 10.69
CA LEU A 540 1.89 -4.81 10.97
C LEU A 540 1.82 -6.24 11.53
N PRO A 541 1.14 -6.50 12.66
CA PRO A 541 0.90 -7.85 13.16
C PRO A 541 0.16 -8.70 12.12
N LYS A 542 0.47 -9.99 12.05
CA LYS A 542 -0.23 -10.93 11.20
C LYS A 542 -1.60 -11.25 11.77
N THR A 543 -2.51 -11.68 10.90
CA THR A 543 -3.85 -12.13 11.29
C THR A 543 -3.80 -13.31 12.26
N SER A 544 -2.81 -14.20 12.12
CA SER A 544 -2.55 -15.35 12.99
C SER A 544 -1.92 -15.02 14.35
N ASP A 545 -1.42 -13.79 14.56
CA ASP A 545 -0.72 -13.44 15.80
C ASP A 545 -1.68 -13.43 16.99
N SER A 546 -1.20 -13.89 18.15
CA SER A 546 -1.98 -13.89 19.40
C SER A 546 -2.23 -12.46 19.90
N ASP A 547 -1.22 -11.59 19.81
CA ASP A 547 -1.34 -10.15 20.04
C ASP A 547 -1.32 -9.40 18.70
N ARG A 548 -2.46 -8.78 18.37
CA ARG A 548 -2.65 -7.97 17.15
C ARG A 548 -2.51 -6.48 17.40
N THR A 549 -2.09 -6.09 18.61
CA THR A 549 -1.98 -4.69 19.03
C THR A 549 -0.58 -4.14 18.74
N LEU A 550 -0.51 -2.82 18.57
CA LEU A 550 0.70 -2.02 18.45
C LEU A 550 0.67 -0.91 19.50
N PRO A 551 1.83 -0.51 20.03
CA PRO A 551 1.89 0.58 21.00
C PRO A 551 1.74 1.93 20.31
N ALA A 552 1.02 2.86 20.92
CA ALA A 552 1.11 4.27 20.60
C ALA A 552 2.50 4.79 20.95
N VAL A 553 2.92 5.88 20.30
CA VAL A 553 4.26 6.45 20.46
C VAL A 553 4.20 7.95 20.65
N LYS A 554 5.12 8.49 21.46
CA LYS A 554 5.29 9.94 21.64
C LYS A 554 6.76 10.33 21.65
N TYR A 555 7.06 11.55 21.21
CA TYR A 555 8.38 12.15 21.37
C TYR A 555 8.49 12.87 22.71
N GLU A 556 9.41 12.42 23.55
CA GLU A 556 9.73 13.05 24.84
C GLU A 556 11.11 13.70 24.81
N GLU A 557 11.36 14.63 25.73
CA GLU A 557 12.70 15.15 25.96
C GLU A 557 13.60 14.02 26.47
N ALA A 558 14.76 13.83 25.86
CA ALA A 558 15.71 12.87 26.39
C ALA A 558 16.12 13.33 27.80
N ALA A 559 15.86 12.49 28.81
CA ALA A 559 16.40 12.70 30.14
C ALA A 559 17.92 12.93 30.01
N GLY A 560 18.40 14.05 30.54
CA GLY A 560 19.81 14.39 30.50
C GLY A 560 20.59 13.25 31.11
N ARG A 561 21.37 12.53 30.28
CA ARG A 561 22.43 11.68 30.82
C ARG A 561 23.36 12.63 31.58
N GLY A 562 23.50 12.40 32.88
CA GLY A 562 24.59 12.96 33.65
C GLY A 562 25.90 12.75 32.89
N ASN A 563 26.81 13.71 33.06
CA ASN A 563 28.13 13.73 32.45
C ASN A 563 28.85 12.37 32.53
N ASP A 564 28.76 11.58 31.48
CA ASP A 564 29.79 10.62 31.09
C ASP A 564 30.33 11.05 29.73
N ARG A 565 30.96 12.24 29.72
CA ARG A 565 31.87 12.69 28.68
C ARG A 565 33.20 11.93 28.83
N ALA A 566 33.20 10.63 28.56
CA ALA A 566 34.42 9.84 28.48
C ALA A 566 34.27 8.54 27.68
N ALA A 567 33.62 8.53 26.51
CA ALA A 567 33.67 7.35 25.62
C ALA A 567 33.36 7.60 24.13
N THR A 568 33.16 8.84 23.66
CA THR A 568 32.70 9.08 22.28
C THR A 568 33.49 10.16 21.53
N ALA A 569 34.78 10.30 21.86
CA ALA A 569 35.73 11.09 21.07
C ALA A 569 36.61 10.23 20.13
N GLY A 570 36.55 8.90 20.22
CA GLY A 570 37.43 7.99 19.46
C GLY A 570 36.89 7.44 18.12
N ALA A 571 35.64 7.70 17.75
CA ALA A 571 35.00 7.04 16.60
C ALA A 571 34.83 7.94 15.35
N ILE A 572 35.09 9.24 15.45
CA ILE A 572 34.94 10.19 14.32
C ILE A 572 36.25 10.31 13.51
N THR A 573 37.39 9.88 14.05
CA THR A 573 38.68 9.82 13.35
C THR A 573 38.92 8.51 12.58
N GLY A 574 38.05 7.51 12.72
CA GLY A 574 38.19 6.20 12.05
C GLY A 574 37.54 6.06 10.66
N MET A 575 36.71 7.01 10.23
CA MET A 575 36.03 6.96 8.92
C MET A 575 36.78 7.70 7.80
N VAL A 576 37.77 8.54 8.14
CA VAL A 576 38.58 9.27 7.15
C VAL A 576 39.74 8.40 6.62
N THR A 577 40.23 7.44 7.40
CA THR A 577 41.41 6.62 7.04
C THR A 577 41.10 5.40 6.15
N ALA A 578 39.82 5.00 6.01
CA ALA A 578 39.44 3.89 5.12
C ALA A 578 39.30 4.31 3.65
N ALA A 579 39.00 5.59 3.38
CA ALA A 579 38.90 6.14 2.03
C ALA A 579 40.29 6.42 1.40
N GLU A 580 41.31 6.69 2.22
CA GLU A 580 42.68 6.94 1.75
C GLU A 580 43.45 5.64 1.44
N LYS A 581 43.12 4.52 2.09
CA LYS A 581 43.79 3.22 1.85
C LYS A 581 43.42 2.54 0.53
N ARG A 582 42.37 2.98 -0.17
CA ARG A 582 41.99 2.47 -1.50
C ARG A 582 42.63 3.22 -2.67
N ARG A 583 43.36 4.32 -2.42
CA ARG A 583 44.01 5.13 -3.48
C ARG A 583 45.42 4.67 -3.90
N ASN A 584 46.04 3.70 -3.21
CA ASN A 584 47.44 3.31 -3.47
C ASN A 584 47.65 1.89 -4.04
N ILE A 585 46.64 1.29 -4.66
CA ILE A 585 46.81 0.00 -5.35
C ILE A 585 46.22 0.13 -6.74
N THR A 586 46.97 0.74 -7.66
CA THR A 586 46.91 0.53 -9.13
C THR A 586 47.85 1.52 -9.82
N ALA A 587 49.12 1.14 -9.92
CA ALA A 587 50.04 1.64 -10.94
C ALA A 587 51.10 0.56 -11.15
N GLU A 588 50.81 -0.38 -12.06
CA GLU A 588 51.84 -1.21 -12.69
C GLU A 588 52.74 -0.34 -13.57
N ASN A 589 54.02 -0.72 -13.72
CA ASN A 589 54.51 -1.17 -15.03
C ASN A 589 55.96 -1.73 -14.99
N PRO A 590 56.41 -2.46 -16.03
CA PRO A 590 57.15 -3.71 -15.90
C PRO A 590 58.59 -3.63 -16.44
N LYS A 591 59.41 -4.65 -16.18
CA LYS A 591 60.28 -5.32 -17.19
C LYS A 591 61.24 -6.37 -16.58
N GLN A 592 61.28 -7.49 -17.31
CA GLN A 592 62.44 -8.33 -17.66
C GLN A 592 63.06 -9.32 -16.64
N ALA A 593 62.77 -10.58 -16.95
CA ALA A 593 63.71 -11.68 -17.26
C ALA A 593 64.52 -12.32 -16.13
N GLY A 594 64.35 -13.65 -15.99
CA GLY A 594 65.32 -14.55 -15.37
C GLY A 594 64.71 -15.74 -14.62
N ASP A 595 64.28 -16.77 -15.34
CA ASP A 595 64.33 -18.17 -14.86
C ASP A 595 65.83 -18.53 -14.67
N PRO A 596 66.30 -19.41 -13.73
CA PRO A 596 65.74 -20.75 -13.56
C PRO A 596 65.77 -21.40 -12.16
N ASN A 597 64.91 -22.41 -12.06
CA ASN A 597 65.15 -23.73 -11.45
C ASN A 597 65.17 -23.93 -9.92
N ALA A 598 64.41 -24.98 -9.60
CA ALA A 598 64.80 -26.15 -8.81
C ALA A 598 64.43 -26.19 -7.31
N GLN A 599 63.50 -27.14 -7.08
CA GLN A 599 63.62 -28.27 -6.16
C GLN A 599 62.90 -28.22 -4.81
N SER A 600 61.99 -29.21 -4.69
CA SER A 600 61.71 -30.08 -3.55
C SER A 600 61.35 -29.37 -2.24
N THR A 601 60.14 -29.53 -1.72
CA THR A 601 59.63 -30.77 -1.11
C THR A 601 58.16 -30.60 -0.79
#